data_AF-A0A957U1Y9-F1
#
_entry.id   AF-A0A957U1Y9-F1
#
_cell.length_a   1.000
_cell.length_b   1.000
_cell.length_c   1.000
_cell.angle_alpha   90.00
_cell.angle_beta   90.00
_cell.angle_gamma   90.00
#
_symmetry.space_group_name_H-M   'P 1'
#
loop_
_entity.id
_entity.type
_entity.pdbx_description
1 polymer ?
#
loop_
_entity_poly.entity_id
_entity_poly.type
_entity_poly.pdbx_seq_one_letter_code
_entity_poly.pdbx_strand_id
1 'polypeptide(L)'
;MNTEPMTTRPSIGGIIKNGAIAGIGSMVINAVLYFIGAAMNAFPADILTPMGQPMTIGPVVSVTLMGAVAGTLGYLVLTRFLPAATANRWFTILAVLVIILMVFTPLQLPGLPMMGVVLLEIMHLVIGGALIYFLPRSV
;
A
#
# COMPACT_ATOMS: atom_id res chain seq x y z
N MET A 1 12.25 -40.76 -15.45
CA MET A 1 11.27 -39.81 -16.00
C MET A 1 11.04 -38.77 -14.91
N ASN A 2 11.73 -37.63 -14.97
CA ASN A 2 11.66 -36.60 -13.93
C ASN A 2 10.42 -35.77 -14.18
N THR A 3 9.38 -35.94 -13.37
CA THR A 3 8.22 -35.05 -13.36
C THR A 3 8.65 -33.75 -12.69
N GLU A 4 9.13 -32.78 -13.47
CA GLU A 4 9.33 -31.43 -12.97
C GLU A 4 8.01 -30.93 -12.37
N PRO A 5 8.00 -30.42 -11.12
CA PRO A 5 6.79 -29.89 -10.53
C PRO A 5 6.31 -28.72 -11.38
N MET A 6 5.10 -28.82 -11.93
CA MET A 6 4.49 -27.72 -12.68
C MET A 6 4.38 -26.52 -11.74
N THR A 7 5.24 -25.53 -11.95
CA THR A 7 5.16 -24.25 -11.23
C THR A 7 3.88 -23.55 -11.68
N THR A 8 2.81 -23.73 -10.91
CA THR A 8 1.50 -23.13 -11.20
C THR A 8 1.63 -21.62 -11.09
N ARG A 9 1.36 -20.94 -12.21
CA ARG A 9 1.30 -19.48 -12.21
C ARG A 9 0.08 -19.04 -11.40
N PRO A 10 0.18 -17.96 -10.60
CA PRO A 10 -0.96 -17.46 -9.85
C PRO A 10 -2.11 -17.10 -10.79
N SER A 11 -3.33 -17.46 -10.40
CA SER A 11 -4.52 -17.10 -11.17
C SER A 11 -4.81 -15.60 -11.04
N ILE A 12 -5.27 -14.97 -12.12
CA ILE A 12 -5.66 -13.55 -12.12
C ILE A 12 -6.72 -13.30 -11.03
N GLY A 13 -7.70 -14.21 -10.90
CA GLY A 13 -8.73 -14.11 -9.86
C GLY A 13 -8.16 -14.17 -8.44
N GLY A 14 -7.15 -15.00 -8.19
CA GLY A 14 -6.45 -15.06 -6.90
C GLY A 14 -5.72 -13.76 -6.57
N ILE A 15 -5.02 -13.19 -7.55
CA ILE A 15 -4.33 -11.90 -7.40
C ILE A 15 -5.31 -10.78 -7.09
N ILE A 16 -6.40 -10.67 -7.85
CA ILE A 16 -7.43 -9.64 -7.64
C ILE A 16 -8.08 -9.80 -6.27
N LYS A 17 -8.43 -11.03 -5.87
CA LYS A 17 -9.01 -11.32 -4.56
C LYS A 17 -8.06 -10.89 -3.43
N ASN A 18 -6.79 -11.28 -3.50
CA ASN A 18 -5.81 -10.94 -2.47
C ASN A 18 -5.49 -9.44 -2.44
N GLY A 19 -5.41 -8.79 -3.60
CA GLY A 19 -5.27 -7.33 -3.71
C GLY A 19 -6.46 -6.59 -3.12
N ALA A 20 -7.69 -7.07 -3.35
CA ALA A 20 -8.90 -6.50 -2.78
C ALA A 20 -8.95 -6.68 -1.24
N ILE A 21 -8.58 -7.85 -0.72
CA ILE A 21 -8.50 -8.10 0.73
C ILE A 21 -7.48 -7.14 1.37
N ALA A 22 -6.30 -7.01 0.77
CA ALA A 22 -5.29 -6.06 1.25
C ALA A 22 -5.80 -4.62 1.18
N GLY A 23 -6.33 -4.18 0.05
CA GLY A 23 -6.80 -2.82 -0.16
C GLY A 23 -7.95 -2.42 0.76
N ILE A 24 -8.98 -3.26 0.88
CA ILE A 24 -10.13 -2.98 1.75
C ILE A 24 -9.71 -3.04 3.22
N GLY A 25 -8.90 -4.03 3.61
CA GLY A 25 -8.39 -4.15 4.98
C GLY A 25 -7.56 -2.93 5.39
N SER A 26 -6.61 -2.53 4.54
CA SER A 26 -5.78 -1.35 4.77
C SER A 26 -6.58 -0.05 4.73
N MET A 27 -7.59 0.07 3.87
CA MET A 27 -8.50 1.23 3.87
C MET A 27 -9.20 1.39 5.21
N VAL A 28 -9.74 0.31 5.78
CA VAL A 28 -10.40 0.34 7.09
C VAL A 28 -9.41 0.71 8.20
N ILE A 29 -8.22 0.09 8.21
CA ILE A 29 -7.18 0.38 9.22
C ILE A 29 -6.72 1.84 9.10
N ASN A 30 -6.44 2.32 7.89
CA ASN A 30 -6.01 3.70 7.65
C ASN A 30 -7.10 4.72 8.01
N ALA A 31 -8.37 4.38 7.78
CA ALA A 31 -9.49 5.22 8.23
C ALA A 31 -9.51 5.34 9.76
N VAL A 32 -9.31 4.24 10.49
CA VAL A 32 -9.21 4.25 11.96
C VAL A 32 -8.02 5.09 12.43
N LEU A 33 -6.84 4.90 11.81
CA LEU A 33 -5.65 5.70 12.12
C LEU A 33 -5.88 7.20 11.85
N TYR A 34 -6.65 7.55 10.81
CA TYR A 34 -7.01 8.93 10.53
C TYR A 34 -7.83 9.53 11.66
N PHE A 35 -8.87 8.84 12.13
CA PHE A 35 -9.70 9.34 13.21
C PHE A 35 -8.94 9.42 14.54
N ILE A 36 -8.02 8.50 14.81
CA ILE A 36 -7.11 8.59 15.96
C ILE A 36 -6.25 9.86 15.85
N GLY A 37 -5.62 10.09 14.70
CA GLY A 37 -4.78 11.27 14.49
C GLY A 37 -5.57 12.58 14.57
N ALA A 38 -6.77 12.63 14.00
CA ALA A 38 -7.67 13.77 14.08
C ALA A 38 -8.05 14.08 15.54
N ALA A 39 -8.40 13.06 16.33
CA ALA A 39 -8.72 13.22 17.75
C ALA A 39 -7.53 13.72 18.59
N MET A 40 -6.30 13.44 18.16
CA MET A 40 -5.06 13.88 18.80
C MET A 40 -4.53 15.21 18.27
N ASN A 41 -5.27 15.89 17.38
CA ASN A 41 -4.82 17.09 16.66
C ASN A 41 -3.51 16.88 15.87
N ALA A 42 -3.24 15.64 15.44
CA ALA A 42 -2.10 15.29 14.60
C ALA A 42 -2.32 15.67 13.12
N PHE A 43 -3.58 15.91 12.73
CA PHE A 43 -3.98 16.37 11.40
C PHE A 43 -4.80 17.68 11.50
N PRO A 44 -4.16 18.83 11.73
CA PRO A 44 -4.84 20.13 11.77
C PRO A 44 -5.50 20.46 10.42
N ALA A 45 -6.64 21.17 10.46
CA ALA A 45 -7.47 21.44 9.28
C ALA A 45 -6.82 22.40 8.25
N ASP A 46 -5.82 23.15 8.68
CA ASP A 46 -5.02 24.09 7.86
C ASP A 46 -3.87 23.39 7.12
N ILE A 47 -3.56 22.13 7.44
CA ILE A 47 -2.54 21.36 6.74
C ILE A 47 -3.11 20.79 5.44
N LEU A 48 -2.46 21.16 4.34
CA LEU A 48 -2.77 20.68 3.01
C LEU A 48 -1.86 19.52 2.62
N THR A 49 -2.43 18.56 1.91
CA THR A 49 -1.69 17.54 1.18
C THR A 49 -0.85 18.17 0.06
N PRO A 50 0.12 17.44 -0.53
CA PRO A 50 0.89 17.93 -1.67
C PRO A 50 0.03 18.30 -2.89
N MET A 51 -1.20 17.78 -2.96
CA MET A 51 -2.19 18.11 -3.99
C MET A 51 -3.01 19.37 -3.67
N GLY A 52 -2.65 20.12 -2.63
CA GLY A 52 -3.37 21.31 -2.18
C GLY A 52 -4.74 21.02 -1.56
N GLN A 53 -5.05 19.75 -1.25
CA GLN A 53 -6.31 19.35 -0.65
C GLN A 53 -6.19 19.23 0.86
N PRO A 54 -7.24 19.58 1.65
CA PRO A 54 -7.24 19.36 3.09
C PRO A 54 -7.04 17.88 3.43
N MET A 55 -6.27 17.62 4.50
CA MET A 55 -6.01 16.25 4.96
C MET A 55 -7.24 15.68 5.71
N THR A 56 -8.19 15.19 4.92
CA THR A 56 -9.44 14.59 5.39
C THR A 56 -9.50 13.09 5.13
N ILE A 57 -10.53 12.42 5.65
CA ILE A 57 -10.75 10.99 5.42
C ILE A 57 -10.89 10.63 3.93
N GLY A 58 -11.45 11.54 3.11
CA GLY A 58 -11.67 11.30 1.67
C GLY A 58 -10.37 10.98 0.92
N PRO A 59 -9.37 11.88 0.95
CA PRO A 59 -8.03 11.63 0.42
C PRO A 59 -7.34 10.39 1.01
N VAL A 60 -7.46 10.13 2.32
CA VAL A 60 -6.86 8.93 2.94
C VAL A 60 -7.41 7.65 2.32
N VAL A 61 -8.73 7.55 2.18
CA VAL A 61 -9.41 6.40 1.59
C VAL A 61 -9.06 6.27 0.11
N SER A 62 -9.14 7.35 -0.66
CA SER A 62 -8.91 7.29 -2.11
C SER A 62 -7.46 6.94 -2.44
N VAL A 63 -6.48 7.53 -1.76
CA VAL A 63 -5.05 7.24 -1.96
C VAL A 63 -4.71 5.82 -1.53
N THR A 64 -5.29 5.32 -0.42
CA THR A 64 -5.09 3.93 0.00
C THR A 64 -5.57 2.94 -1.06
N LEU A 65 -6.78 3.18 -1.62
CA LEU A 65 -7.33 2.32 -2.68
C LEU A 65 -6.55 2.45 -3.99
N MET A 66 -6.10 3.64 -4.36
CA MET A 66 -5.24 3.84 -5.54
C MET A 66 -3.91 3.08 -5.39
N GLY A 67 -3.29 3.13 -4.21
CA GLY A 67 -2.09 2.34 -3.89
C GLY A 67 -2.34 0.84 -4.00
N ALA A 68 -3.48 0.35 -3.49
CA ALA A 68 -3.88 -1.05 -3.62
C ALA A 68 -4.04 -1.48 -5.08
N VAL A 69 -4.72 -0.68 -5.89
CA VAL A 69 -4.91 -0.94 -7.33
C VAL A 69 -3.56 -0.93 -8.05
N ALA A 70 -2.73 0.09 -7.85
CA ALA A 70 -1.42 0.20 -8.49
C ALA A 70 -0.51 -0.99 -8.13
N GLY A 71 -0.44 -1.36 -6.85
CA GLY A 71 0.36 -2.51 -6.41
C GLY A 71 -0.15 -3.84 -6.97
N THR A 72 -1.48 -4.03 -6.99
CA THR A 72 -2.10 -5.25 -7.55
C THR A 72 -1.85 -5.37 -9.04
N LEU A 73 -2.00 -4.27 -9.80
CA LEU A 73 -1.72 -4.25 -11.23
C LEU A 73 -0.22 -4.47 -11.50
N GLY A 74 0.67 -3.84 -10.73
CA GLY A 74 2.11 -4.06 -10.84
C GLY A 74 2.49 -5.52 -10.62
N TYR A 75 1.92 -6.16 -9.60
CA TYR A 75 2.14 -7.58 -9.33
C TYR A 75 1.58 -8.49 -10.44
N LEU A 76 0.39 -8.16 -10.96
CA LEU A 76 -0.22 -8.88 -12.09
C LEU A 76 0.66 -8.81 -13.35
N VAL A 77 1.22 -7.64 -13.64
CA VAL A 77 2.16 -7.45 -14.75
C VAL A 77 3.42 -8.30 -14.53
N LEU A 78 4.03 -8.23 -13.34
CA LEU A 78 5.25 -9.01 -13.03
C LEU A 78 5.02 -10.52 -13.18
N THR A 79 3.92 -11.04 -12.64
CA THR A 79 3.58 -12.47 -12.71
C THR A 79 3.20 -12.93 -14.12
N ARG A 80 2.92 -12.01 -15.05
CA ARG A 80 2.67 -12.34 -16.46
C ARG A 80 3.96 -12.60 -17.24
N PHE A 81 5.02 -11.89 -16.90
CA PHE A 81 6.30 -11.94 -17.64
C PHE A 81 7.40 -12.73 -16.93
N LEU A 82 7.31 -12.91 -15.62
CA LEU A 82 8.33 -13.55 -14.80
C LEU A 82 7.80 -14.82 -14.11
N PRO A 83 8.68 -15.80 -13.80
CA PRO A 83 8.34 -16.90 -12.90
C PRO A 83 7.88 -16.37 -11.54
N ALA A 84 6.94 -17.07 -10.90
CA ALA A 84 6.28 -16.60 -9.67
C ALA A 84 7.27 -16.22 -8.55
N ALA A 85 8.31 -17.02 -8.32
CA ALA A 85 9.33 -16.72 -7.31
C ALA A 85 10.09 -15.42 -7.62
N THR A 86 10.44 -15.20 -8.88
CA THR A 86 11.13 -14.00 -9.36
C THR A 86 10.21 -12.78 -9.29
N ALA A 87 8.95 -12.91 -9.69
CA ALA A 87 7.93 -11.87 -9.58
C ALA A 87 7.71 -11.44 -8.12
N ASN A 88 7.61 -12.40 -7.19
CA ASN A 88 7.47 -12.13 -5.75
C ASN A 88 8.65 -11.32 -5.21
N ARG A 89 9.88 -11.73 -5.55
CA ARG A 89 11.09 -11.02 -5.11
C ARG A 89 11.12 -9.58 -5.65
N TRP A 90 10.90 -9.39 -6.94
CA TRP A 90 10.91 -8.06 -7.55
C TRP A 90 9.79 -7.18 -7.05
N PHE A 91 8.58 -7.73 -6.89
CA PHE A 91 7.47 -6.99 -6.31
C PHE A 91 7.80 -6.49 -4.91
N THR A 92 8.31 -7.36 -4.03
CA THR A 92 8.71 -6.96 -2.68
C THR A 92 9.79 -5.89 -2.69
N ILE A 93 10.83 -6.03 -3.53
CA ILE A 93 11.88 -5.02 -3.65
C ILE A 93 11.27 -3.67 -4.08
N LEU A 94 10.47 -3.65 -5.14
CA LEU A 94 9.84 -2.43 -5.64
C LEU A 94 8.89 -1.81 -4.60
N ALA A 95 8.08 -2.62 -3.92
CA ALA A 95 7.17 -2.15 -2.88
C ALA A 95 7.94 -1.55 -1.69
N VAL A 96 9.02 -2.19 -1.24
CA VAL A 96 9.89 -1.66 -0.18
C VAL A 96 10.54 -0.34 -0.61
N LEU A 97 11.02 -0.24 -1.85
CA LEU A 97 11.56 1.01 -2.38
C LEU A 97 10.50 2.12 -2.40
N VAL A 98 9.27 1.81 -2.84
CA VAL A 98 8.16 2.78 -2.82
C VAL A 98 7.84 3.23 -1.39
N ILE A 99 7.77 2.30 -0.42
CA ILE A 99 7.56 2.65 0.99
C ILE A 99 8.66 3.59 1.50
N ILE A 100 9.94 3.27 1.24
CA ILE A 100 11.07 4.11 1.65
C ILE A 100 10.98 5.50 1.00
N LEU A 101 10.59 5.58 -0.27
CA LEU A 101 10.43 6.86 -0.97
C LEU A 101 9.24 7.66 -0.44
N MET A 102 8.17 7.00 0.02
CA MET A 102 7.00 7.69 0.58
C MET A 102 7.32 8.44 1.87
N VAL A 103 8.35 8.02 2.62
CA VAL A 103 8.81 8.69 3.85
C VAL A 103 9.11 10.17 3.64
N PHE A 104 9.61 10.53 2.46
CA PHE A 104 9.93 11.92 2.16
C PHE A 104 8.69 12.81 2.03
N THR A 105 7.52 12.24 1.72
CA THR A 105 6.31 13.04 1.46
C THR A 105 5.79 13.69 2.75
N PRO A 106 5.55 12.98 3.86
CA PRO A 106 5.10 13.61 5.10
C PRO A 106 6.17 14.49 5.76
N LEU A 107 7.45 14.14 5.64
CA LEU A 107 8.55 14.95 6.18
C LEU A 107 8.69 16.33 5.53
N GLN A 108 8.14 16.50 4.32
CA GLN A 108 8.18 17.76 3.57
C GLN A 108 6.93 18.64 3.79
N LEU A 109 5.93 18.18 4.55
CA LEU A 109 4.70 18.93 4.78
C LEU A 109 4.93 20.05 5.83
N PRO A 110 4.89 21.33 5.43
CA PRO A 110 5.15 22.43 6.37
C PRO A 110 4.06 22.49 7.43
N GLY A 111 4.46 22.62 8.70
CA GLY A 111 3.53 22.78 9.82
C GLY A 111 2.87 21.48 10.30
N LEU A 112 3.13 20.34 9.66
CA LEU A 112 2.59 19.06 10.11
C LEU A 112 3.22 18.65 11.45
N PRO A 113 2.42 18.36 12.49
CA PRO A 113 2.96 17.86 13.76
C PRO A 113 3.71 16.54 13.58
N MET A 114 4.74 16.30 14.40
CA MET A 114 5.54 15.06 14.34
C MET A 114 4.69 13.79 14.47
N MET A 115 3.65 13.83 15.32
CA MET A 115 2.69 12.71 15.44
C MET A 115 1.95 12.45 14.12
N GLY A 116 1.62 13.50 13.36
CA GLY A 116 0.97 13.40 12.05
C GLY A 116 1.89 12.74 11.02
N VAL A 117 3.18 13.09 11.02
CA VAL A 117 4.20 12.42 10.20
C VAL A 117 4.24 10.93 10.52
N VAL A 118 4.37 10.56 11.80
CA VAL A 118 4.43 9.15 12.23
C VAL A 118 3.17 8.38 11.83
N LEU A 119 1.99 8.96 12.01
CA LEU A 119 0.74 8.31 11.63
C LEU A 119 0.61 8.11 10.12
N LEU A 120 1.03 9.09 9.30
CA LEU A 120 1.06 8.94 7.84
C LEU A 120 2.03 7.82 7.42
N GLU A 121 3.20 7.73 8.05
CA GLU A 121 4.13 6.63 7.78
C GLU A 121 3.55 5.26 8.15
N ILE A 122 2.88 5.16 9.29
CA ILE A 122 2.17 3.93 9.67
C ILE A 122 1.10 3.59 8.63
N MET A 123 0.36 4.56 8.11
CA MET A 123 -0.63 4.32 7.05
C MET A 123 0.01 3.79 5.75
N HIS A 124 1.18 4.30 5.36
CA HIS A 124 1.94 3.78 4.22
C HIS A 124 2.37 2.33 4.46
N LEU A 125 2.86 2.03 5.68
CA LEU A 125 3.26 0.68 6.07
C LEU A 125 2.07 -0.30 6.09
N VAL A 126 0.89 0.16 6.51
CA VAL A 126 -0.33 -0.66 6.52
C VAL A 126 -0.71 -1.12 5.12
N ILE A 127 -0.74 -0.22 4.13
CA ILE A 127 -1.06 -0.61 2.75
C ILE A 127 0.09 -1.37 2.07
N GLY A 128 1.31 -0.85 2.14
CA GLY A 128 2.47 -1.47 1.51
C GLY A 128 2.77 -2.85 2.09
N GLY A 129 2.73 -2.97 3.41
CA GLY A 129 2.91 -4.23 4.14
C GLY A 129 1.80 -5.24 3.84
N ALA A 130 0.54 -4.82 3.78
CA ALA A 130 -0.56 -5.71 3.41
C ALA A 130 -0.37 -6.25 1.99
N LEU A 131 0.00 -5.42 1.02
CA LEU A 131 0.24 -5.87 -0.36
C LEU A 131 1.43 -6.85 -0.45
N ILE A 132 2.55 -6.55 0.24
CA ILE A 132 3.71 -7.46 0.35
C ILE A 132 3.31 -8.80 0.99
N TYR A 133 2.36 -8.79 1.92
CA TYR A 133 1.89 -10.02 2.56
C TYR A 133 0.93 -10.81 1.67
N PHE A 134 -0.14 -10.20 1.17
CA PHE A 134 -1.23 -10.93 0.52
C PHE A 134 -0.92 -11.30 -0.93
N LEU A 135 -0.28 -10.44 -1.72
CA LEU A 135 -0.09 -10.68 -3.16
C LEU A 135 0.82 -11.88 -3.46
N PRO A 136 2.00 -12.04 -2.82
CA PRO A 136 2.85 -13.22 -3.02
C PRO A 136 2.21 -14.57 -2.64
N ARG A 137 1.13 -14.55 -1.84
CA ARG A 137 0.34 -15.73 -1.43
C ARG A 137 -0.80 -16.07 -2.39
N SER A 138 -0.78 -15.50 -3.60
CA SER A 138 -1.75 -15.81 -4.67
C SER A 138 -1.35 -17.00 -5.54
N VAL A 139 -0.19 -17.59 -5.26
CA VAL A 139 0.46 -18.69 -5.99
C VAL A 139 0.11 -20.03 -5.36
#